data_AF-A0A497FND1-F1
#
_entry.id   AF-A0A497FND1-F1
#
_cell.length_a   1.000
_cell.length_b   1.000
_cell.length_c   1.000
_cell.angle_alpha   90.00
_cell.angle_beta   90.00
_cell.angle_gamma   90.00
#
_symmetry.space_group_name_H-M   'P 1'
#
loop_
_entity.id
_entity.type
_entity.pdbx_description
1 polymer ?
#
loop_
_entity_poly.entity_id
_entity_poly.type
_entity_poly.pdbx_seq_one_letter_code
_entity_poly.pdbx_strand_id
1 'polypeptide(L)'
;MAYIGIEKEDSVWREEVRKLLDKLGLRLGKVDEIEIKTKRGWKTFIRIEIYGFVEGLANILSKQLKTTVFEWGEHTILGEVSAKLWYEAVRICYPDGDVETLPVLLCDGFLDAKIPSENVRGLKGVVYIGGLRIPLPIDEDNLRKILALKGDYYNKLERLIEAYGMEKILSSGAIRMLEEAKKGAKEQEERMEIDYEAGFVLKLVEGKITTIPLLEYIVQLILDGKEEHAVNVVNEAPKNIEKELLKELRNEAEYRNVLGRKDDAEKILKFLERFSK
;
A
#
# COMPACT_ATOMS: atom_id res chain seq x y z
N MET A 1 17.34 15.12 -16.49
CA MET A 1 16.90 16.53 -16.39
C MET A 1 17.72 17.19 -15.29
N ALA A 2 18.08 18.45 -15.47
CA ALA A 2 18.92 19.15 -14.50
C ALA A 2 18.11 20.21 -13.75
N TYR A 3 18.43 20.43 -12.48
CA TYR A 3 17.79 21.42 -11.64
C TYR A 3 18.81 22.16 -10.79
N ILE A 4 18.53 23.43 -10.55
CA ILE A 4 19.15 24.23 -9.49
C ILE A 4 18.06 24.56 -8.48
N GLY A 5 18.38 24.43 -7.19
CA GLY A 5 17.51 24.87 -6.12
C GLY A 5 18.17 25.91 -5.26
N ILE A 6 17.44 26.97 -4.94
CA ILE A 6 17.94 28.07 -4.13
C ILE A 6 17.07 28.18 -2.89
N GLU A 7 17.71 28.24 -1.73
CA GLU A 7 16.99 28.37 -0.45
C GLU A 7 16.06 29.59 -0.50
N LYS A 8 14.80 29.36 -0.12
CA LYS A 8 13.77 30.38 -0.16
C LYS A 8 13.92 31.32 1.03
N GLU A 9 14.33 32.56 0.76
CA GLU A 9 14.27 33.68 1.70
C GLU A 9 13.13 34.65 1.30
N ASP A 10 12.67 35.49 2.23
CA ASP A 10 11.52 36.36 2.03
C ASP A 10 11.75 37.40 0.90
N SER A 11 11.11 37.12 -0.25
CA SER A 11 10.51 38.06 -1.22
C SER A 11 11.34 38.91 -2.20
N VAL A 12 12.68 38.87 -2.26
CA VAL A 12 13.46 39.68 -3.27
C VAL A 12 14.25 38.84 -4.30
N TRP A 13 14.28 37.52 -4.12
CA TRP A 13 15.27 36.65 -4.77
C TRP A 13 15.02 36.26 -6.25
N ARG A 14 13.78 36.32 -6.75
CA ARG A 14 13.45 35.73 -8.06
C ARG A 14 14.08 36.47 -9.25
N GLU A 15 14.17 37.80 -9.18
CA GLU A 15 14.65 38.62 -10.30
C GLU A 15 16.18 38.56 -10.42
N GLU A 16 16.89 38.60 -9.29
CA GLU A 16 18.36 38.58 -9.25
C GLU A 16 18.92 37.21 -9.65
N VAL A 17 18.33 36.13 -9.14
CA VAL A 17 18.67 34.76 -9.54
C VAL A 17 18.45 34.57 -11.03
N ARG A 18 17.30 35.00 -11.55
CA ARG A 18 16.98 34.84 -12.97
C ARG A 18 17.97 35.59 -13.85
N LYS A 19 18.28 36.84 -13.52
CA LYS A 19 19.31 37.63 -14.23
C LYS A 19 20.68 36.96 -14.17
N LEU A 20 21.04 36.35 -13.05
CA LEU A 20 22.32 35.66 -12.89
C LEU A 20 22.40 34.40 -13.75
N LEU A 21 21.35 33.58 -13.75
CA LEU A 21 21.29 32.37 -14.59
C LEU A 21 21.22 32.73 -16.08
N ASP A 22 20.50 33.78 -16.46
CA ASP A 22 20.46 34.29 -17.83
C ASP A 22 21.85 34.79 -18.29
N LYS A 23 22.61 35.48 -17.42
CA LYS A 23 24.00 35.88 -17.70
C LYS A 23 24.94 34.70 -17.91
N LEU A 24 24.68 33.57 -17.26
CA LEU A 24 25.41 32.32 -17.46
C LEU A 24 24.98 31.58 -18.75
N GLY A 25 24.05 32.14 -19.52
CA GLY A 25 23.57 31.57 -20.77
C GLY A 25 22.66 30.35 -20.58
N LEU A 26 22.11 30.16 -19.38
CA LEU A 26 21.29 29.00 -19.06
C LEU A 26 19.83 29.26 -19.44
N ARG A 27 19.23 28.31 -20.15
CA ARG A 27 17.79 28.35 -20.43
C ARG A 27 17.02 27.74 -19.28
N LEU A 28 16.05 28.48 -18.76
CA LEU A 28 15.23 28.09 -17.61
C LEU A 28 13.92 27.43 -18.05
N GLY A 29 13.53 26.38 -17.35
CA GLY A 29 12.27 25.65 -17.52
C GLY A 29 11.29 25.92 -16.39
N LYS A 30 10.61 24.87 -15.93
CA LYS A 30 9.62 24.96 -14.86
C LYS A 30 10.26 25.40 -13.53
N VAL A 31 9.51 26.18 -12.77
CA VAL A 31 9.83 26.55 -11.38
C VAL A 31 8.79 25.95 -10.44
N ASP A 32 9.24 25.27 -9.39
CA ASP A 32 8.40 24.79 -8.29
C ASP A 32 9.15 24.88 -6.95
N GLU A 33 8.48 24.49 -5.86
CA GLU A 33 9.05 24.51 -4.51
C GLU A 33 9.15 23.09 -3.97
N ILE A 34 10.28 22.78 -3.33
CA ILE A 34 10.51 21.51 -2.63
C ILE A 34 11.16 21.78 -1.27
N GLU A 35 10.93 20.90 -0.30
CA GLU A 35 11.68 20.93 0.97
C GLU A 35 12.66 19.77 1.00
N ILE A 36 13.89 20.02 1.46
CA ILE A 36 14.91 18.98 1.62
C ILE A 36 15.40 18.96 3.06
N LYS A 37 15.53 17.75 3.63
CA LYS A 37 16.09 17.50 4.95
C LYS A 37 17.61 17.51 4.87
N THR A 38 18.18 18.69 5.07
CA THR A 38 19.63 18.92 5.09
C THR A 38 20.23 18.51 6.44
N LYS A 39 21.57 18.42 6.54
CA LYS A 39 22.22 18.29 7.86
C LYS A 39 21.97 19.48 8.79
N ARG A 40 21.51 20.61 8.24
CA ARG A 40 21.11 21.82 8.97
C ARG A 40 19.58 21.91 9.16
N GLY A 41 18.85 20.80 9.01
CA GLY A 41 17.40 20.72 9.17
C GLY A 41 16.63 20.80 7.86
N TRP A 42 15.30 20.90 7.94
CA TRP A 42 14.46 21.07 6.76
C TRP A 42 14.61 22.49 6.19
N LYS A 43 14.93 22.58 4.90
CA LYS A 43 15.04 23.84 4.18
C LYS A 43 14.13 23.81 2.95
N THR A 44 13.46 24.93 2.68
CA THR A 44 12.63 25.10 1.49
C THR A 44 13.47 25.69 0.37
N PHE A 45 13.38 25.11 -0.82
CA PHE A 45 14.09 25.55 -2.01
C PHE A 45 13.11 25.88 -3.12
N ILE A 46 13.39 26.98 -3.81
CA ILE A 46 12.81 27.25 -5.13
C ILE A 46 13.64 26.46 -6.13
N ARG A 47 13.06 25.39 -6.69
CA ARG A 47 13.69 24.54 -7.68
C ARG A 47 13.35 25.04 -9.09
N ILE A 48 14.39 25.20 -9.89
CA ILE A 48 14.32 25.69 -11.27
C ILE A 48 14.90 24.61 -12.17
N GLU A 49 14.11 24.16 -13.15
CA GLU A 49 14.58 23.29 -14.23
C GLU A 49 15.56 24.05 -15.11
N ILE A 50 16.69 23.43 -15.43
CA ILE A 50 17.74 23.99 -16.28
C ILE A 50 17.92 23.10 -17.49
N TYR A 51 17.89 23.71 -18.68
CA TYR A 51 18.26 23.03 -19.92
C TYR A 51 19.77 23.16 -20.13
N GLY A 52 20.53 22.18 -19.66
CA GLY A 52 21.98 22.14 -19.78
C GLY A 52 22.65 21.43 -18.61
N PHE A 53 23.98 21.51 -18.55
CA PHE A 53 24.77 20.98 -17.45
C PHE A 53 24.75 21.94 -16.27
N VAL A 54 24.61 21.39 -15.05
CA VAL A 54 24.55 22.17 -13.81
C VAL A 54 25.68 21.86 -12.84
N GLU A 55 26.60 20.96 -13.21
CA GLU A 55 27.71 20.54 -12.36
C GLU A 55 28.61 21.72 -11.95
N GLY A 56 28.79 21.88 -10.64
CA GLY A 56 29.60 22.93 -10.05
C GLY A 56 28.92 24.30 -9.94
N LEU A 57 27.74 24.49 -10.53
CA LEU A 57 27.03 25.77 -10.46
C LEU A 57 26.55 26.07 -9.05
N ALA A 58 26.12 25.07 -8.27
CA ALA A 58 25.62 25.31 -6.92
C ALA A 58 26.68 25.96 -6.02
N ASN A 59 27.95 25.58 -6.17
CA ASN A 59 29.07 26.16 -5.41
C ASN A 59 29.38 27.61 -5.82
N ILE A 60 29.22 27.96 -7.10
CA ILE A 60 29.40 29.34 -7.58
C ILE A 60 28.27 30.21 -7.04
N LEU A 61 27.03 29.74 -7.19
CA LEU A 61 25.83 30.46 -6.79
C LEU A 61 25.74 30.62 -5.26
N SER A 62 26.09 29.60 -4.48
CA SER A 62 26.04 29.68 -3.01
C SER A 62 26.97 30.78 -2.46
N LYS A 63 28.15 30.95 -3.06
CA LYS A 63 29.11 31.98 -2.68
C LYS A 63 28.69 33.38 -3.13
N GLN A 64 28.23 33.50 -4.37
CA GLN A 64 27.82 34.80 -4.94
C GLN A 64 26.58 35.35 -4.25
N LEU A 65 25.60 34.48 -3.99
CA LEU A 65 24.32 34.87 -3.44
C LEU A 65 24.28 34.73 -1.90
N LYS A 66 25.33 34.17 -1.29
CA LYS A 66 25.45 33.93 0.15
C LYS A 66 24.28 33.14 0.75
N THR A 67 23.71 32.20 -0.03
CA THR A 67 22.64 31.32 0.42
C THR A 67 22.95 29.85 0.12
N THR A 68 22.16 28.94 0.70
CA THR A 68 22.27 27.51 0.38
C THR A 68 21.70 27.23 -1.01
N VAL A 69 22.47 26.54 -1.84
CA VAL A 69 22.07 26.20 -3.21
C VAL A 69 22.30 24.73 -3.44
N PHE A 70 21.42 24.06 -4.18
CA PHE A 70 21.65 22.71 -4.65
C PHE A 70 21.71 22.63 -6.17
N GLU A 71 22.40 21.61 -6.65
CA GLU A 71 22.34 21.13 -8.03
C GLU A 71 21.87 19.67 -8.06
N TRP A 72 21.11 19.32 -9.08
CA TRP A 72 20.60 17.99 -9.33
C TRP A 72 20.74 17.71 -10.82
N GLY A 73 21.52 16.70 -11.18
CA GLY A 73 21.75 16.31 -12.57
C GLY A 73 22.28 14.88 -12.68
N GLU A 74 22.82 14.54 -13.85
CA GLU A 74 23.41 13.21 -14.07
C GLU A 74 24.64 12.96 -13.19
N HIS A 75 25.41 14.02 -12.91
CA HIS A 75 26.60 13.98 -12.05
C HIS A 75 26.28 13.75 -10.56
N THR A 76 25.01 13.86 -10.16
CA THR A 76 24.56 13.56 -8.79
C THR A 76 23.85 12.22 -8.67
N ILE A 77 23.89 11.36 -9.70
CA ILE A 77 23.37 10.00 -9.61
C ILE A 77 24.23 9.17 -8.65
N LEU A 78 23.57 8.45 -7.73
CA LEU A 78 24.20 7.51 -6.82
C LEU A 78 23.79 6.08 -7.20
N GLY A 79 24.79 5.22 -7.45
CA GLY A 79 24.58 3.84 -7.91
C GLY A 79 24.74 3.68 -9.42
N GLU A 80 24.43 2.48 -9.92
CA GLU A 80 24.60 2.13 -11.33
C GLU A 80 23.26 2.12 -12.08
N VAL A 81 23.09 3.04 -13.03
CA VAL A 81 21.89 3.09 -13.88
C VAL A 81 21.71 1.80 -14.70
N SER A 82 22.82 1.17 -15.10
CA SER A 82 22.83 -0.12 -15.81
C SER A 82 22.26 -1.28 -14.99
N ALA A 83 22.35 -1.19 -13.65
CA ALA A 83 21.75 -2.18 -12.74
C ALA A 83 20.23 -1.98 -12.57
N LYS A 84 19.65 -0.99 -13.26
CA LYS A 84 18.22 -0.61 -13.21
C LYS A 84 17.73 -0.15 -11.83
N LEU A 85 18.63 0.11 -10.87
CA LEU A 85 18.26 0.62 -9.57
C LEU A 85 19.30 1.65 -9.13
N TRP A 86 18.88 2.90 -8.98
CA TRP A 86 19.76 4.01 -8.60
C TRP A 86 18.99 5.09 -7.85
N TYR A 87 19.73 6.00 -7.22
CA TYR A 87 19.15 7.21 -6.64
C TYR A 87 19.54 8.42 -7.48
N GLU A 88 18.58 9.28 -7.77
CA GLU A 88 18.89 10.66 -8.10
C GLU A 88 19.09 11.42 -6.78
N ALA A 89 20.23 12.09 -6.64
CA ALA A 89 20.55 12.90 -5.47
C ALA A 89 20.66 14.38 -5.83
N VAL A 90 20.63 15.21 -4.80
CA VAL A 90 20.99 16.63 -4.88
C VAL A 90 22.36 16.82 -4.22
N ARG A 91 23.20 17.66 -4.81
CA ARG A 91 24.41 18.17 -4.16
C ARG A 91 24.12 19.56 -3.64
N ILE A 92 24.16 19.74 -2.34
CA ILE A 92 23.87 20.99 -1.63
C ILE A 92 25.19 21.65 -1.25
N CYS A 93 25.33 22.92 -1.60
CA CYS A 93 26.47 23.77 -1.30
C CYS A 93 26.02 24.91 -0.37
N TYR A 94 26.72 25.06 0.75
CA TYR A 94 26.47 26.10 1.73
C TYR A 94 27.35 27.34 1.48
N PRO A 95 26.95 28.53 1.99
CA PRO A 95 27.73 29.77 1.84
C PRO A 95 29.13 29.72 2.45
N ASP A 96 29.33 28.89 3.48
CA ASP A 96 30.61 28.69 4.17
C ASP A 96 31.54 27.71 3.43
N GLY A 97 31.13 27.21 2.25
CA GLY A 97 31.91 26.29 1.42
C GLY A 97 31.74 24.82 1.77
N ASP A 98 30.93 24.52 2.78
CA ASP A 98 30.54 23.16 3.13
C ASP A 98 29.60 22.54 2.07
N VAL A 99 29.65 21.21 1.91
CA VAL A 99 28.90 20.49 0.87
C VAL A 99 28.30 19.22 1.46
N GLU A 100 27.13 18.84 0.98
CA GLU A 100 26.54 17.52 1.23
C GLU A 100 25.82 16.98 -0.01
N THR A 101 25.70 15.67 -0.12
CA THR A 101 24.95 15.01 -1.20
C THR A 101 23.86 14.13 -0.58
N LEU A 102 22.62 14.32 -1.00
CA LEU A 102 21.45 13.65 -0.41
C LEU A 102 20.58 12.98 -1.48
N PRO A 103 20.26 11.68 -1.35
CA PRO A 103 19.32 11.02 -2.25
C PRO A 103 17.93 11.60 -2.06
N VAL A 104 17.28 12.02 -3.16
CA VAL A 104 15.94 12.63 -3.15
C VAL A 104 14.91 11.78 -3.90
N LEU A 105 15.35 10.93 -4.82
CA LEU A 105 14.46 10.11 -5.63
C LEU A 105 15.09 8.75 -5.90
N LEU A 106 14.44 7.68 -5.47
CA LEU A 106 14.78 6.33 -5.92
C LEU A 106 14.21 6.11 -7.32
N CYS A 107 15.01 5.55 -8.20
CA CYS A 107 14.61 5.10 -9.53
C CYS A 107 14.76 3.59 -9.64
N ASP A 108 13.65 2.90 -9.84
CA ASP A 108 13.57 1.46 -10.03
C ASP A 108 13.06 1.16 -11.44
N GLY A 109 13.97 0.71 -12.30
CA GLY A 109 13.70 0.30 -13.67
C GLY A 109 13.19 -1.14 -13.81
N PHE A 110 13.08 -1.93 -12.74
CA PHE A 110 12.37 -3.21 -12.75
C PHE A 110 10.87 -3.01 -12.55
N LEU A 111 10.50 -2.05 -11.70
CA LEU A 111 9.11 -1.71 -11.40
C LEU A 111 8.63 -0.44 -12.11
N ASP A 112 9.45 0.15 -12.98
CA ASP A 112 9.20 1.42 -13.68
C ASP A 112 8.68 2.51 -12.74
N ALA A 113 9.34 2.66 -11.59
CA ALA A 113 8.92 3.54 -10.51
C ALA A 113 10.00 4.57 -10.18
N LYS A 114 9.54 5.78 -9.86
CA LYS A 114 10.33 6.86 -9.28
C LYS A 114 9.68 7.26 -7.96
N ILE A 115 10.37 7.00 -6.85
CA ILE A 115 9.81 7.11 -5.50
C ILE A 115 10.60 8.15 -4.70
N PRO A 116 9.96 9.25 -4.25
CA PRO A 116 10.62 10.26 -3.43
C PRO A 116 11.20 9.63 -2.16
N SER A 117 12.40 10.05 -1.78
CA SER A 117 13.00 9.63 -0.52
C SER A 117 12.36 10.37 0.66
N GLU A 118 12.65 9.90 1.87
CA GLU A 118 12.28 10.59 3.12
C GLU A 118 12.98 11.94 3.32
N ASN A 119 14.01 12.24 2.52
CA ASN A 119 14.76 13.48 2.60
C ASN A 119 14.11 14.62 1.83
N VAL A 120 13.01 14.39 1.10
CA VAL A 120 12.36 15.41 0.27
C VAL A 120 10.84 15.45 0.47
N ARG A 121 10.28 16.66 0.45
CA ARG A 121 8.82 16.91 0.38
C ARG A 121 8.51 17.81 -0.80
N GLY A 122 7.28 17.73 -1.30
CA GLY A 122 6.84 18.47 -2.48
C GLY A 122 7.21 17.81 -3.81
N LEU A 123 8.02 16.73 -3.80
CA LEU A 123 8.30 15.93 -4.98
C LEU A 123 7.21 14.87 -5.17
N LYS A 124 6.65 14.78 -6.38
CA LYS A 124 5.68 13.73 -6.74
C LYS A 124 6.41 12.52 -7.31
N GLY A 125 6.19 11.35 -6.72
CA GLY A 125 6.60 10.09 -7.31
C GLY A 125 5.74 9.72 -8.50
N VAL A 126 6.19 8.75 -9.27
CA VAL A 126 5.45 8.22 -10.42
C VAL A 126 5.78 6.76 -10.64
N VAL A 127 4.78 5.97 -11.05
CA VAL A 127 4.95 4.62 -11.52
C VAL A 127 4.27 4.44 -12.87
N TYR A 128 4.83 3.59 -13.73
CA TYR A 128 4.22 3.24 -15.01
C TYR A 128 3.61 1.83 -14.95
N ILE A 129 2.29 1.73 -15.08
CA ILE A 129 1.55 0.47 -15.05
C ILE A 129 0.64 0.41 -16.28
N GLY A 130 0.78 -0.62 -17.13
CA GLY A 130 -0.02 -0.75 -18.35
C GLY A 130 0.16 0.43 -19.33
N GLY A 131 1.33 1.06 -19.34
CA GLY A 131 1.60 2.28 -20.13
C GLY A 131 1.01 3.57 -19.53
N LEU A 132 0.24 3.48 -18.44
CA LEU A 132 -0.29 4.65 -17.74
C LEU A 132 0.76 5.23 -16.81
N ARG A 133 0.91 6.55 -16.85
CA ARG A 133 1.73 7.31 -15.91
C ARG A 133 0.92 7.66 -14.67
N ILE A 134 1.19 6.98 -13.55
CA ILE A 134 0.39 7.07 -12.33
C ILE A 134 1.19 7.80 -11.24
N PRO A 135 0.68 8.91 -10.68
CA PRO A 135 1.37 9.60 -9.59
C PRO A 135 1.39 8.75 -8.31
N LEU A 136 2.44 8.91 -7.50
CA LEU A 136 2.52 8.34 -6.16
C LEU A 136 2.28 9.43 -5.10
N PRO A 137 1.58 9.11 -4.00
CA PRO A 137 0.87 7.85 -3.77
C PRO A 137 -0.35 7.68 -4.70
N ILE A 138 -0.69 6.43 -5.03
CA ILE A 138 -1.80 6.08 -5.92
C ILE A 138 -3.14 6.38 -5.21
N ASP A 139 -3.96 7.21 -5.84
CA ASP A 139 -5.32 7.53 -5.40
C ASP A 139 -6.34 6.45 -5.79
N GLU A 140 -7.56 6.56 -5.27
CA GLU A 140 -8.66 5.61 -5.49
C GLU A 140 -9.00 5.46 -6.98
N ASP A 141 -9.01 6.56 -7.72
CA ASP A 141 -9.38 6.56 -9.13
C ASP A 141 -8.32 5.86 -9.98
N ASN A 142 -7.04 6.10 -9.71
CA ASN A 142 -5.97 5.39 -10.38
C ASN A 142 -5.88 3.93 -9.93
N LEU A 143 -6.18 3.62 -8.66
CA LEU A 143 -6.29 2.25 -8.19
C LEU A 143 -7.39 1.49 -8.96
N ARG A 144 -8.58 2.06 -9.10
CA ARG A 144 -9.67 1.46 -9.91
C ARG A 144 -9.24 1.19 -11.35
N LYS A 145 -8.53 2.14 -11.97
CA LYS A 145 -7.98 1.96 -13.32
C LYS A 145 -7.02 0.79 -13.36
N ILE A 146 -6.10 0.69 -12.41
CA ILE A 146 -5.14 -0.44 -12.32
C ILE A 146 -5.90 -1.75 -12.15
N LEU A 147 -6.87 -1.82 -11.23
CA LEU A 147 -7.65 -3.05 -10.99
C LEU A 147 -8.50 -3.47 -12.20
N ALA A 148 -8.93 -2.51 -13.02
CA ALA A 148 -9.62 -2.81 -14.27
C ALA A 148 -8.69 -3.37 -15.36
N LEU A 149 -7.37 -3.14 -15.25
CA LEU A 149 -6.39 -3.78 -16.13
C LEU A 149 -6.26 -5.26 -15.74
N LYS A 150 -6.80 -6.15 -16.57
CA LYS A 150 -6.64 -7.61 -16.39
C LYS A 150 -5.17 -8.02 -16.60
N GLY A 151 -4.75 -9.12 -15.96
CA GLY A 151 -3.44 -9.75 -16.16
C GLY A 151 -2.37 -9.26 -15.17
N ASP A 152 -1.11 -9.27 -15.61
CA ASP A 152 0.08 -9.10 -14.74
C ASP A 152 0.26 -7.71 -14.11
N TYR A 153 -0.61 -6.74 -14.44
CA TYR A 153 -0.53 -5.38 -13.90
C TYR A 153 -0.85 -5.32 -12.40
N TYR A 154 -1.71 -6.22 -11.93
CA TYR A 154 -2.00 -6.38 -10.50
C TYR A 154 -0.76 -6.88 -9.74
N ASN A 155 -0.07 -7.89 -10.27
CA ASN A 155 1.18 -8.42 -9.69
C ASN A 155 2.25 -7.33 -9.55
N LYS A 156 2.30 -6.37 -10.49
CA LYS A 156 3.23 -5.23 -10.40
C LYS A 156 2.92 -4.31 -9.22
N LEU A 157 1.63 -4.05 -8.96
CA LEU A 157 1.19 -3.27 -7.80
C LEU A 157 1.55 -3.97 -6.49
N GLU A 158 1.34 -5.29 -6.40
CA GLU A 158 1.72 -6.08 -5.22
C GLU A 158 3.22 -6.00 -4.96
N ARG A 159 4.05 -6.22 -5.98
CA ARG A 159 5.52 -6.13 -5.85
C ARG A 159 6.00 -4.75 -5.41
N LEU A 160 5.35 -3.69 -5.86
CA LEU A 160 5.65 -2.32 -5.40
C LEU A 160 5.35 -2.15 -3.92
N ILE A 161 4.19 -2.64 -3.47
CA ILE A 161 3.78 -2.58 -2.06
C ILE A 161 4.73 -3.41 -1.19
N GLU A 162 5.11 -4.60 -1.63
CA GLU A 162 6.07 -5.47 -0.93
C GLU A 162 7.45 -4.81 -0.81
N ALA A 163 7.94 -4.19 -1.88
CA ALA A 163 9.28 -3.59 -1.91
C ALA A 163 9.36 -2.27 -1.11
N TYR A 164 8.33 -1.43 -1.18
CA TYR A 164 8.40 -0.04 -0.71
C TYR A 164 7.43 0.32 0.41
N GLY A 165 6.53 -0.59 0.75
CA GLY A 165 5.51 -0.41 1.77
C GLY A 165 4.24 0.23 1.25
N MET A 166 3.11 -0.19 1.82
CA MET A 166 1.77 0.19 1.38
C MET A 166 1.53 1.70 1.45
N GLU A 167 1.96 2.37 2.53
CA GLU A 167 1.70 3.81 2.75
C GLU A 167 2.47 4.74 1.80
N LYS A 168 3.60 4.28 1.24
CA LYS A 168 4.35 5.05 0.23
C LYS A 168 3.74 4.91 -1.16
N ILE A 169 3.15 3.75 -1.44
CA ILE A 169 2.62 3.42 -2.77
C ILE A 169 1.16 3.82 -2.90
N LEU A 170 0.34 3.64 -1.87
CA LEU A 170 -1.10 3.90 -1.88
C LEU A 170 -1.46 5.07 -0.98
N SER A 171 -2.42 5.88 -1.42
CA SER A 171 -3.05 6.89 -0.58
C SER A 171 -3.89 6.23 0.51
N SER A 172 -4.16 6.95 1.60
CA SER A 172 -5.04 6.47 2.67
C SER A 172 -6.44 6.09 2.17
N GLY A 173 -6.98 6.84 1.20
CA GLY A 173 -8.25 6.53 0.55
C GLY A 173 -8.21 5.24 -0.27
N ALA A 174 -7.14 5.02 -1.04
CA ALA A 174 -6.93 3.79 -1.80
C ALA A 174 -6.75 2.56 -0.89
N ILE A 175 -6.04 2.72 0.23
CA ILE A 175 -5.89 1.68 1.26
C ILE A 175 -7.27 1.31 1.81
N ARG A 176 -8.07 2.29 2.22
CA ARG A 176 -9.42 2.06 2.75
C ARG A 176 -10.30 1.35 1.73
N MET A 177 -10.23 1.72 0.46
CA MET A 177 -10.96 1.06 -0.62
C MET A 177 -10.62 -0.43 -0.72
N LEU A 178 -9.34 -0.81 -0.60
CA LEU A 178 -8.92 -2.22 -0.61
C LEU A 178 -9.39 -2.97 0.64
N GLU A 179 -9.35 -2.33 1.81
CA GLU A 179 -9.84 -2.93 3.06
C GLU A 179 -11.35 -3.15 3.03
N GLU A 180 -12.12 -2.19 2.52
CA GLU A 180 -13.57 -2.29 2.33
C GLU A 180 -13.92 -3.39 1.32
N ALA A 181 -13.15 -3.50 0.22
CA ALA A 181 -13.32 -4.59 -0.74
C ALA A 181 -13.05 -5.96 -0.11
N LYS A 182 -12.05 -6.08 0.77
CA LYS A 182 -11.78 -7.31 1.53
C LYS A 182 -12.85 -7.64 2.55
N LYS A 183 -13.42 -6.63 3.22
CA LYS A 183 -14.54 -6.81 4.16
C LYS A 183 -15.82 -7.21 3.42
N GLY A 184 -16.15 -6.52 2.33
CA GLY A 184 -17.28 -6.86 1.47
C GLY A 184 -17.13 -8.22 0.79
N ALA A 185 -15.91 -8.63 0.44
CA ALA A 185 -15.63 -9.97 -0.07
C ALA A 185 -15.81 -11.04 1.02
N LYS A 186 -15.37 -10.80 2.26
CA LYS A 186 -15.63 -11.71 3.39
C LYS A 186 -17.13 -11.83 3.70
N GLU A 187 -17.89 -10.74 3.61
CA GLU A 187 -19.34 -10.76 3.77
C GLU A 187 -20.06 -11.41 2.57
N GLN A 188 -19.52 -11.30 1.35
CA GLN A 188 -20.04 -11.98 0.15
C GLN A 188 -19.64 -13.47 0.05
N GLU A 189 -18.50 -13.88 0.63
CA GLU A 189 -18.06 -15.28 0.81
C GLU A 189 -18.99 -16.07 1.75
N GLU A 190 -19.86 -15.39 2.51
CA GLU A 190 -20.81 -15.99 3.44
C GLU A 190 -22.27 -15.92 2.94
N ARG A 191 -22.53 -16.01 1.63
CA ARG A 191 -23.86 -16.48 1.19
C ARG A 191 -23.98 -17.97 1.51
N MET A 192 -24.52 -18.23 2.70
CA MET A 192 -24.83 -19.55 3.20
C MET A 192 -26.34 -19.77 3.11
N GLU A 193 -26.75 -20.75 2.31
CA GLU A 193 -28.13 -21.23 2.28
C GLU A 193 -28.16 -22.61 2.94
N ILE A 194 -29.07 -22.78 3.91
CA ILE A 194 -29.24 -24.04 4.64
C ILE A 194 -30.46 -24.76 4.07
N ASP A 195 -30.24 -25.93 3.48
CA ASP A 195 -31.31 -26.85 3.11
C ASP A 195 -31.47 -27.90 4.21
N TYR A 196 -32.41 -27.63 5.11
CA TYR A 196 -32.71 -28.51 6.24
C TYR A 196 -33.29 -29.85 5.79
N GLU A 197 -34.10 -29.88 4.73
CA GLU A 197 -34.71 -31.12 4.24
C GLU A 197 -33.67 -32.04 3.61
N ALA A 198 -32.73 -31.46 2.87
CA ALA A 198 -31.69 -32.20 2.18
C ALA A 198 -30.42 -32.42 3.05
N GLY A 199 -30.32 -31.75 4.20
CA GLY A 199 -29.29 -31.98 5.21
C GLY A 199 -27.92 -31.39 4.86
N PHE A 200 -27.87 -30.30 4.10
CA PHE A 200 -26.61 -29.65 3.72
C PHE A 200 -26.67 -28.11 3.76
N VAL A 201 -25.49 -27.52 3.84
CA VAL A 201 -25.25 -26.08 3.73
C VAL A 201 -24.54 -25.81 2.41
N LEU A 202 -25.12 -24.95 1.60
CA LEU A 202 -24.51 -24.43 0.39
C LEU A 202 -23.66 -23.21 0.76
N LYS A 203 -22.36 -23.30 0.52
CA LYS A 203 -21.42 -22.20 0.70
C LYS A 203 -20.91 -21.74 -0.67
N LEU A 204 -21.10 -20.46 -0.98
CA LEU A 204 -20.54 -19.87 -2.19
C LEU A 204 -19.16 -19.26 -1.87
N VAL A 205 -18.09 -19.97 -2.20
CA VAL A 205 -16.71 -19.49 -1.99
C VAL A 205 -16.06 -19.24 -3.35
N GLU A 206 -15.57 -18.03 -3.61
CA GLU A 206 -14.87 -17.67 -4.85
C GLU A 206 -15.62 -18.06 -6.14
N GLY A 207 -16.96 -17.97 -6.13
CA GLY A 207 -17.81 -18.34 -7.26
C GLY A 207 -18.02 -19.85 -7.47
N LYS A 208 -17.54 -20.70 -6.56
CA LYS A 208 -17.83 -22.14 -6.52
C LYS A 208 -18.82 -22.45 -5.40
N ILE A 209 -19.83 -23.26 -5.73
CA ILE A 209 -20.76 -23.80 -4.74
C ILE A 209 -20.09 -25.02 -4.11
N THR A 210 -19.87 -24.98 -2.80
CA THR A 210 -19.48 -26.15 -2.02
C THR A 210 -20.62 -26.55 -1.09
N THR A 211 -20.87 -27.85 -1.00
CA THR A 211 -21.90 -28.45 -0.13
C THR A 211 -21.21 -29.03 1.09
N ILE A 212 -21.64 -28.64 2.28
CA ILE A 212 -21.16 -29.20 3.55
C ILE A 212 -22.34 -29.91 4.23
N PRO A 213 -22.20 -31.14 4.74
CA PRO A 213 -23.24 -31.77 5.54
C PRO A 213 -23.64 -30.90 6.73
N LEU A 214 -24.93 -30.77 6.99
CA LEU A 214 -25.46 -29.87 8.02
C LEU A 214 -24.91 -30.21 9.42
N LEU A 215 -24.82 -31.50 9.75
CA LEU A 215 -24.22 -31.95 11.02
C LEU A 215 -22.76 -31.52 11.14
N GLU A 216 -21.96 -31.70 10.08
CA GLU A 216 -20.55 -31.33 10.07
C GLU A 216 -20.36 -29.81 10.22
N TYR A 217 -21.23 -29.03 9.56
CA TYR A 217 -21.24 -27.57 9.70
C TYR A 217 -21.54 -27.13 11.14
N ILE A 218 -22.57 -27.71 11.78
CA ILE A 218 -22.92 -27.39 13.17
C ILE A 218 -21.77 -27.77 14.12
N VAL A 219 -21.17 -28.94 13.93
CA VAL A 219 -20.02 -29.39 14.73
C VAL A 219 -18.85 -28.42 14.56
N GLN A 220 -18.56 -27.98 13.33
CA GLN A 220 -17.50 -27.01 13.07
C GLN A 220 -17.76 -25.68 13.80
N LEU A 221 -18.99 -25.16 13.75
CA LEU A 221 -19.35 -23.93 14.48
C LEU A 221 -19.12 -24.05 15.99
N ILE A 222 -19.46 -25.19 16.58
CA ILE A 222 -19.25 -25.44 18.01
C ILE A 222 -17.74 -25.47 18.34
N LEU A 223 -16.94 -26.17 17.54
CA LEU A 223 -15.51 -26.32 17.79
C LEU A 223 -14.76 -24.99 17.61
N ASP A 224 -15.18 -24.18 16.65
CA ASP A 224 -14.67 -22.84 16.34
C ASP A 224 -15.13 -21.77 17.35
N GLY A 225 -15.93 -22.13 18.36
CA GLY A 225 -16.42 -21.22 19.40
C GLY A 225 -17.53 -20.27 18.94
N LYS A 226 -18.18 -20.55 17.80
CA LYS A 226 -19.31 -19.79 17.25
C LYS A 226 -20.65 -20.37 17.74
N GLU A 227 -20.77 -20.59 19.04
CA GLU A 227 -21.91 -21.32 19.64
C GLU A 227 -23.27 -20.67 19.39
N GLU A 228 -23.38 -19.34 19.47
CA GLU A 228 -24.64 -18.63 19.21
C GLU A 228 -25.16 -18.85 17.78
N HIS A 229 -24.24 -18.94 16.81
CA HIS A 229 -24.61 -19.22 15.42
C HIS A 229 -25.09 -20.66 15.26
N ALA A 230 -24.41 -21.62 15.89
CA ALA A 230 -24.86 -23.00 15.93
C ALA A 230 -26.25 -23.14 16.57
N VAL A 231 -26.57 -22.35 17.61
CA VAL A 231 -27.90 -22.36 18.24
C VAL A 231 -28.97 -21.90 17.27
N ASN A 232 -28.74 -20.82 16.53
CA ASN A 232 -29.68 -20.30 15.54
C ASN A 232 -29.96 -21.33 14.45
N VAL A 233 -28.91 -21.96 13.92
CA VAL A 233 -29.04 -22.99 12.88
C VAL A 233 -29.93 -24.15 13.35
N VAL A 234 -29.77 -24.62 14.60
CA VAL A 234 -30.59 -25.71 15.14
C VAL A 234 -32.04 -25.27 15.39
N ASN A 235 -32.27 -24.06 15.92
CA ASN A 235 -33.61 -23.54 16.22
C ASN A 235 -34.44 -23.21 14.98
N GLU A 236 -33.79 -22.85 13.87
CA GLU A 236 -34.46 -22.57 12.59
C GLU A 236 -34.85 -23.86 11.84
N ALA A 237 -34.33 -25.02 12.27
CA ALA A 237 -34.69 -26.31 11.68
C ALA A 237 -36.15 -26.69 11.97
N PRO A 238 -36.83 -27.39 11.04
CA PRO A 238 -38.12 -28.02 11.34
C PRO A 238 -38.01 -28.96 12.55
N LYS A 239 -39.01 -28.98 13.43
CA LYS A 239 -38.96 -29.70 14.74
C LYS A 239 -38.58 -31.19 14.66
N ASN A 240 -38.88 -31.86 13.55
CA ASN A 240 -38.49 -33.24 13.31
C ASN A 240 -36.97 -33.35 13.05
N ILE A 241 -36.43 -32.43 12.26
CA ILE A 241 -35.00 -32.34 11.92
C ILE A 241 -34.19 -31.82 13.10
N GLU A 242 -34.70 -30.85 13.85
CA GLU A 242 -34.08 -30.35 15.10
C GLU A 242 -33.77 -31.51 16.07
N LYS A 243 -34.76 -32.37 16.33
CA LYS A 243 -34.60 -33.54 17.21
C LYS A 243 -33.58 -34.54 16.68
N GLU A 244 -33.54 -34.72 15.35
CA GLU A 244 -32.60 -35.60 14.69
C GLU A 244 -31.17 -35.06 14.80
N LEU A 245 -30.95 -33.77 14.50
CA LEU A 245 -29.67 -33.08 14.65
C LEU A 245 -29.14 -33.15 16.09
N LEU A 246 -29.99 -32.92 17.10
CA LEU A 246 -29.59 -33.04 18.50
C LEU A 246 -29.17 -34.46 18.88
N LYS A 247 -29.85 -35.48 18.34
CA LYS A 247 -29.50 -36.88 18.53
C LYS A 247 -28.17 -37.20 17.85
N GLU A 248 -27.97 -36.73 16.62
CA GLU A 248 -26.74 -36.93 15.86
C GLU A 248 -25.53 -36.23 16.48
N LEU A 249 -25.70 -35.01 17.00
CA LEU A 249 -24.66 -34.29 17.75
C LEU A 249 -24.24 -35.05 19.02
N ARG A 250 -25.20 -35.69 19.71
CA ARG A 250 -24.87 -36.55 20.85
C ARG A 250 -24.06 -37.77 20.42
N ASN A 251 -24.42 -38.41 19.32
CA ASN A 251 -23.65 -39.53 18.76
C ASN A 251 -22.24 -39.10 18.33
N GLU A 252 -22.10 -37.90 17.74
CA GLU A 252 -20.82 -37.34 17.33
C GLU A 252 -19.92 -37.05 18.55
N ALA A 253 -20.47 -36.55 19.65
CA ALA A 253 -19.73 -36.37 20.90
C ALA A 253 -19.22 -37.72 21.46
N GLU A 254 -20.07 -38.76 21.45
CA GLU A 254 -19.67 -40.11 21.84
C GLU A 254 -18.56 -40.67 20.94
N TYR A 255 -18.69 -40.51 19.63
CA TYR A 255 -17.71 -40.93 18.64
C TYR A 255 -16.35 -40.26 18.88
N ARG A 256 -16.32 -38.95 19.11
CA ARG A 256 -15.10 -38.19 19.40
C ARG A 256 -14.46 -38.59 20.72
N ASN A 257 -15.26 -38.90 21.73
CA ASN A 257 -14.77 -39.41 23.01
C ASN A 257 -14.09 -40.78 22.83
N VAL A 258 -14.67 -41.69 22.03
CA VAL A 258 -14.07 -42.98 21.68
C VAL A 258 -12.76 -42.81 20.90
N LEU A 259 -12.67 -41.79 20.04
CA LEU A 259 -11.45 -41.44 19.30
C LEU A 259 -10.40 -40.69 20.13
N GLY A 260 -10.62 -40.48 21.43
CA GLY A 260 -9.67 -39.79 22.31
C GLY A 260 -9.67 -38.25 22.19
N ARG A 261 -10.60 -37.67 21.44
CA ARG A 261 -10.80 -36.20 21.31
C ARG A 261 -11.75 -35.69 22.40
N LYS A 262 -11.29 -35.78 23.64
CA LYS A 262 -12.13 -35.48 24.82
C LYS A 262 -12.58 -34.00 24.88
N ASP A 263 -11.70 -33.07 24.53
CA ASP A 263 -11.99 -31.63 24.56
C ASP A 263 -13.09 -31.26 23.54
N ASP A 264 -13.05 -31.85 22.34
CA ASP A 264 -14.08 -31.65 21.32
C ASP A 264 -15.43 -32.23 21.77
N ALA A 265 -15.42 -33.42 22.36
CA ALA A 265 -16.62 -34.06 22.88
C ALA A 265 -17.25 -33.22 24.00
N GLU A 266 -16.43 -32.65 24.90
CA GLU A 266 -16.91 -31.80 25.98
C GLU A 266 -17.56 -30.50 25.46
N LYS A 267 -16.98 -29.88 24.41
CA LYS A 267 -17.58 -28.71 23.76
C LYS A 267 -18.97 -29.02 23.17
N ILE A 268 -19.12 -30.16 22.49
CA ILE A 268 -20.41 -30.57 21.92
C ILE A 268 -21.42 -30.88 23.04
N LEU A 269 -21.02 -31.55 24.11
CA LEU A 269 -21.90 -31.82 25.25
C LEU A 269 -22.36 -30.54 25.94
N LYS A 270 -21.45 -29.57 26.18
CA LYS A 270 -21.79 -28.25 26.72
C LYS A 270 -22.79 -27.50 25.83
N PHE A 271 -22.62 -27.56 24.52
CA PHE A 271 -23.59 -27.00 23.58
C PHE A 271 -24.97 -27.65 23.73
N LEU A 272 -25.05 -28.98 23.86
CA LEU A 272 -26.31 -29.72 24.00
C LEU A 272 -27.07 -29.40 25.31
N GLU A 273 -26.40 -28.96 26.37
CA GLU A 273 -27.05 -28.51 27.61
C GLU A 273 -28.00 -27.32 27.37
N ARG A 274 -27.72 -26.49 26.36
CA ARG A 274 -28.57 -25.33 26.01
C ARG A 274 -29.94 -25.72 25.46
N PHE A 275 -30.09 -26.98 25.02
CA PHE A 275 -31.34 -27.54 24.46
C PHE A 275 -32.03 -28.53 25.40
N SER A 276 -31.42 -28.81 26.56
CA SER A 276 -31.96 -29.72 27.55
C SER A 276 -32.92 -28.99 28.49
N LYS A 277 -34.21 -28.88 28.09
CA LYS A 277 -35.35 -28.56 28.96
C LYS A 277 -36.41 -29.65 28.91
#